data_AF-A0A2T2QXF3-F1
#
_entry.id   AF-A0A2T2QXF3-F1
#
_cell.length_a   1.000
_cell.length_b   1.000
_cell.length_c   1.000
_cell.angle_alpha   90.00
_cell.angle_beta   90.00
_cell.angle_gamma   90.00
#
_symmetry.space_group_name_H-M   'P 1'
#
loop_
_entity.id
_entity.type
_entity.pdbx_description
1 polymer ?
#
loop_
_entity_poly.entity_id
_entity_poly.type
_entity_poly.pdbx_seq_one_letter_code
_entity_poly.pdbx_strand_id
1 'polypeptide(L)'
;KGFSVREGVKMAKGDKILMMDADLSTPLKYIGTFLKLSKKNDIVIASRAMPESEANGSLASIVMGRIGNRLINLCCVNGITDTQCGFKLFSKDAARELFSKQLIDGFGFDFEVLMLAQDYGYSIKEVPVQWTDRGKSEIGSIEYLQTLTELIQIQINKLRNKY
;
A
#
# COMPACT_ATOMS: atom_id res chain seq x y z
N LYS A 1 9.46 8.11 -0.74
CA LYS A 1 8.50 7.67 0.31
C LYS A 1 8.88 6.29 0.81
N GLY A 2 8.99 5.30 -0.08
CA GLY A 2 9.40 3.93 0.22
C GLY A 2 10.70 3.78 0.99
N PHE A 3 11.73 4.59 0.73
CA PHE A 3 12.96 4.56 1.54
C PHE A 3 12.66 4.79 3.03
N SER A 4 11.94 5.88 3.35
CA SER A 4 11.62 6.25 4.73
C SER A 4 10.75 5.21 5.43
N VAL A 5 9.78 4.62 4.70
CA VAL A 5 8.96 3.54 5.24
C VAL A 5 9.80 2.31 5.55
N ARG A 6 10.67 1.89 4.61
CA ARG A 6 11.56 0.74 4.80
C ARG A 6 12.47 0.91 6.00
N GLU A 7 13.07 2.08 6.19
CA GLU A 7 13.90 2.36 7.37
C GLU A 7 13.07 2.34 8.67
N GLY A 8 11.85 2.89 8.65
CA GLY A 8 10.92 2.80 9.78
C GLY A 8 10.57 1.35 10.15
N VAL A 9 10.30 0.50 9.15
CA VAL A 9 10.02 -0.93 9.35
C VAL A 9 11.22 -1.66 9.95
N LYS A 10 12.45 -1.38 9.48
CA LYS A 10 13.69 -1.96 10.05
C LYS A 10 13.87 -1.62 11.52
N MET A 11 13.54 -0.41 11.93
CA MET A 11 13.67 0.05 13.32
C MET A 11 12.54 -0.42 14.24
N ALA A 12 11.39 -0.81 13.67
CA ALA A 12 10.22 -1.17 14.45
C ALA A 12 10.43 -2.48 15.25
N LYS A 13 10.00 -2.46 16.51
CA LYS A 13 10.23 -3.57 17.47
C LYS A 13 8.98 -4.39 17.80
N GLY A 14 7.79 -3.86 17.48
CA GLY A 14 6.52 -4.51 17.78
C GLY A 14 6.28 -5.79 16.98
N ASP A 15 5.31 -6.60 17.43
CA ASP A 15 4.92 -7.86 16.77
C ASP A 15 4.01 -7.64 15.56
N LYS A 16 3.40 -6.45 15.48
CA LYS A 16 2.66 -5.95 14.33
C LYS A 16 3.20 -4.58 13.95
N ILE A 17 3.38 -4.34 12.66
CA ILE A 17 3.92 -3.08 12.12
C ILE A 17 2.81 -2.36 11.36
N LEU A 18 2.39 -1.20 11.86
CA LEU A 18 1.37 -0.37 11.22
C LEU A 18 2.03 0.77 10.46
N MET A 19 1.82 0.79 9.14
CA MET A 19 2.05 1.97 8.30
C MET A 19 0.76 2.78 8.24
N MET A 20 0.86 4.11 8.41
CA MET A 20 -0.24 5.05 8.23
C MET A 20 0.28 6.38 7.69
N ASP A 21 -0.54 7.10 6.92
CA ASP A 21 -0.25 8.48 6.56
C ASP A 21 -0.35 9.39 7.80
N ALA A 22 0.59 10.33 7.94
CA ALA A 22 0.72 11.19 9.12
C ALA A 22 -0.43 12.21 9.28
N ASP A 23 -1.22 12.43 8.24
CA ASP A 23 -2.34 13.35 8.21
C ASP A 23 -3.66 12.75 8.70
N LEU A 24 -3.64 11.47 9.12
CA LEU A 24 -4.82 10.72 9.57
C LEU A 24 -5.95 10.73 8.53
N SER A 25 -5.59 10.65 7.23
CA SER A 25 -6.56 10.47 6.16
C SER A 25 -7.44 9.24 6.36
N THR A 26 -6.90 8.19 7.00
CA THR A 26 -7.67 7.05 7.51
C THR A 26 -7.84 7.17 9.04
N PRO A 27 -9.08 7.20 9.57
CA PRO A 27 -9.33 7.32 11.00
C PRO A 27 -8.73 6.19 11.85
N LEU A 28 -8.16 6.52 13.01
CA LEU A 28 -7.54 5.54 13.93
C LEU A 28 -8.53 4.50 14.49
N LYS A 29 -9.85 4.72 14.38
CA LYS A 29 -10.89 3.77 14.78
C LYS A 29 -10.74 2.39 14.12
N TYR A 30 -10.08 2.33 12.96
CA TYR A 30 -9.85 1.07 12.23
C TYR A 30 -8.76 0.19 12.85
N ILE A 31 -7.89 0.71 13.74
CA ILE A 31 -6.81 -0.07 14.37
C ILE A 31 -7.34 -1.34 15.04
N GLY A 32 -8.45 -1.24 15.79
CA GLY A 32 -9.04 -2.41 16.46
C GLY A 32 -9.48 -3.51 15.48
N THR A 33 -10.10 -3.12 14.37
CA THR A 33 -10.51 -4.04 13.30
C THR A 33 -9.29 -4.68 12.64
N PHE A 34 -8.24 -3.91 12.34
CA PHE A 34 -7.02 -4.41 11.72
C PHE A 34 -6.29 -5.40 12.63
N LEU A 35 -6.17 -5.09 13.91
CA LEU A 35 -5.59 -6.00 14.90
C LEU A 35 -6.38 -7.31 14.98
N LYS A 36 -7.72 -7.25 15.00
CA LYS A 36 -8.58 -8.45 14.99
C LYS A 36 -8.35 -9.32 13.75
N LEU A 37 -8.29 -8.71 12.56
CA LEU A 37 -8.11 -9.42 11.29
C LEU A 37 -6.69 -9.97 11.13
N SER A 38 -5.67 -9.29 11.67
CA SER A 38 -4.27 -9.72 11.65
C SER A 38 -3.97 -10.97 12.49
N LYS A 39 -4.97 -11.48 13.22
CA LYS A 39 -4.90 -12.79 13.88
C LYS A 39 -5.02 -13.96 12.88
N LYS A 40 -5.60 -13.71 11.70
CA LYS A 40 -5.85 -14.71 10.66
C LYS A 40 -5.19 -14.37 9.31
N ASN A 41 -4.57 -13.19 9.23
CA ASN A 41 -3.95 -12.70 8.01
C ASN A 41 -2.60 -12.07 8.36
N ASP A 42 -1.63 -12.24 7.48
CA ASP A 42 -0.29 -11.68 7.65
C ASP A 42 -0.30 -10.18 7.40
N ILE A 43 -1.14 -9.74 6.45
CA ILE A 43 -1.24 -8.35 6.03
C ILE A 43 -2.71 -7.95 5.98
N VAL A 44 -3.03 -6.81 6.57
CA VAL A 44 -4.36 -6.19 6.50
C VAL A 44 -4.18 -4.79 5.94
N ILE A 45 -4.85 -4.48 4.83
CA ILE A 45 -4.74 -3.18 4.15
C ILE A 45 -6.08 -2.48 4.10
N ALA A 46 -6.04 -1.16 4.24
CA ALA A 46 -7.21 -0.32 4.01
C ALA A 46 -7.47 -0.18 2.52
N SER A 47 -8.73 -0.05 2.15
CA SER A 47 -9.15 0.21 0.79
C SER A 47 -10.16 1.35 0.73
N ARG A 48 -9.94 2.26 -0.20
CA ARG A 48 -10.82 3.41 -0.50
C ARG A 48 -11.62 3.18 -1.78
N ALA A 49 -11.37 2.06 -2.45
CA ALA A 49 -11.93 1.72 -3.75
C ALA A 49 -12.85 0.48 -3.71
N MET A 50 -13.06 -0.12 -2.55
CA MET A 50 -14.07 -1.17 -2.39
C MET A 50 -15.50 -0.58 -2.45
N PRO A 51 -16.52 -1.37 -2.80
CA PRO A 51 -17.91 -0.90 -2.88
C PRO A 51 -18.42 -0.26 -1.59
N GLU A 52 -17.98 -0.74 -0.43
CA GLU A 52 -18.36 -0.24 0.89
C GLU A 52 -17.44 0.87 1.42
N SER A 53 -16.42 1.28 0.64
CA SER A 53 -15.52 2.36 1.02
C SER A 53 -16.15 3.74 0.81
N GLU A 54 -15.78 4.69 1.64
CA GLU A 54 -16.14 6.11 1.46
C GLU A 54 -14.86 6.89 1.22
N ALA A 55 -14.74 7.53 0.05
CA ALA A 55 -13.62 8.39 -0.29
C ALA A 55 -14.10 9.84 -0.40
N ASN A 56 -13.68 10.67 0.55
CA ASN A 56 -14.01 12.09 0.59
C ASN A 56 -12.82 12.88 0.02
N GLY A 57 -12.90 13.25 -1.25
CA GLY A 57 -11.87 14.02 -1.96
C GLY A 57 -12.41 14.59 -3.26
N SER A 58 -11.56 15.26 -4.04
CA SER A 58 -11.98 15.76 -5.35
C SER A 58 -12.35 14.58 -6.27
N LEU A 59 -13.35 14.77 -7.13
CA LEU A 59 -13.76 13.73 -8.08
C LEU A 59 -12.58 13.29 -8.97
N ALA A 60 -11.75 14.26 -9.40
CA ALA A 60 -10.56 14.01 -10.19
C ALA A 60 -9.56 13.10 -9.44
N SER A 61 -9.26 13.40 -8.17
CA SER A 61 -8.35 12.58 -7.34
C SER A 61 -8.86 11.16 -7.17
N ILE A 62 -10.17 10.99 -6.93
CA ILE A 62 -10.79 9.66 -6.74
C ILE A 62 -10.74 8.85 -8.04
N VAL A 63 -11.10 9.46 -9.17
CA VAL A 63 -11.10 8.79 -10.48
C VAL A 63 -9.69 8.41 -10.90
N MET A 64 -8.73 9.34 -10.78
CA MET A 64 -7.31 9.08 -11.07
C MET A 64 -6.75 7.95 -10.21
N GLY A 65 -7.04 7.96 -8.91
CA GLY A 65 -6.64 6.88 -8.00
C GLY A 65 -7.23 5.52 -8.39
N ARG A 66 -8.51 5.47 -8.80
CA ARG A 66 -9.15 4.22 -9.27
C ARG A 66 -8.54 3.70 -10.57
N ILE A 67 -8.23 4.58 -11.53
CA ILE A 67 -7.56 4.21 -12.77
C ILE A 67 -6.16 3.66 -12.49
N GLY A 68 -5.40 4.36 -11.64
CA GLY A 68 -4.07 3.92 -11.21
C GLY A 68 -4.10 2.54 -10.55
N ASN A 69 -5.02 2.34 -9.59
CA ASN A 69 -5.22 1.05 -8.95
C ASN A 69 -5.60 -0.05 -9.95
N ARG A 70 -6.46 0.24 -10.93
CA ARG A 70 -6.82 -0.74 -11.96
C ARG A 70 -5.62 -1.13 -12.83
N LEU A 71 -4.79 -0.17 -13.22
CA LEU A 71 -3.57 -0.44 -13.99
C LEU A 71 -2.59 -1.30 -13.19
N ILE A 72 -2.34 -0.94 -11.93
CA ILE A 72 -1.46 -1.72 -11.03
C ILE A 72 -2.03 -3.12 -10.80
N ASN A 73 -3.35 -3.25 -10.66
CA ASN A 73 -4.00 -4.54 -10.46
C ASN A 73 -3.80 -5.49 -11.66
N LEU A 74 -3.89 -4.94 -12.88
CA LEU A 74 -3.70 -5.71 -14.11
C LEU A 74 -2.24 -6.11 -14.35
N CYS A 75 -1.29 -5.28 -13.94
CA CYS A 75 0.12 -5.46 -14.29
C CYS A 75 0.98 -6.03 -13.16
N CYS A 76 0.63 -5.79 -11.89
CA CYS A 76 1.56 -5.98 -10.77
C CYS A 76 0.97 -6.78 -9.61
N VAL A 77 -0.29 -6.57 -9.25
CA VAL A 77 -0.87 -7.15 -8.02
C VAL A 77 -2.28 -7.67 -8.30
N ASN A 78 -2.49 -8.97 -8.25
CA ASN A 78 -3.80 -9.54 -8.65
C ASN A 78 -4.83 -9.45 -7.51
N GLY A 79 -6.07 -9.07 -7.81
CA GLY A 79 -7.17 -9.15 -6.84
C GLY A 79 -7.12 -8.15 -5.66
N ILE A 80 -6.25 -7.13 -5.70
CA ILE A 80 -6.24 -6.03 -4.72
C ILE A 80 -6.84 -4.77 -5.35
N THR A 81 -7.85 -4.21 -4.69
CA THR A 81 -8.67 -3.10 -5.18
C THR A 81 -8.00 -1.75 -4.94
N ASP A 82 -7.32 -1.57 -3.80
CA ASP A 82 -6.57 -0.35 -3.49
C ASP A 82 -5.17 -0.67 -2.95
N THR A 83 -4.18 -0.53 -3.82
CA THR A 83 -2.78 -0.83 -3.48
C THR A 83 -2.09 0.33 -2.75
N GLN A 84 -2.59 1.56 -2.91
CA GLN A 84 -1.89 2.79 -2.52
C GLN A 84 -2.50 3.48 -1.28
N CYS A 85 -3.47 2.85 -0.60
CA CYS A 85 -3.97 3.39 0.65
C CYS A 85 -2.91 3.28 1.75
N GLY A 86 -2.50 4.39 2.36
CA GLY A 86 -1.37 4.42 3.28
C GLY A 86 -1.57 3.70 4.62
N PHE A 87 -2.73 3.10 4.89
CA PHE A 87 -3.04 2.42 6.14
C PHE A 87 -2.94 0.89 5.99
N LYS A 88 -1.82 0.30 6.43
CA LYS A 88 -1.50 -1.11 6.26
C LYS A 88 -0.85 -1.70 7.51
N LEU A 89 -1.39 -2.81 8.02
CA LEU A 89 -0.87 -3.56 9.16
C LEU A 89 -0.22 -4.85 8.69
N PHE A 90 1.03 -5.06 9.05
CA PHE A 90 1.81 -6.25 8.72
C PHE A 90 2.12 -7.06 9.99
N SER A 91 2.22 -8.38 9.86
CA SER A 91 2.96 -9.20 10.81
C SER A 91 4.44 -8.78 10.77
N LYS A 92 5.14 -8.96 11.90
CA LYS A 92 6.56 -8.64 11.99
C LYS A 92 7.41 -9.38 10.94
N ASP A 93 7.10 -10.66 10.70
CA ASP A 93 7.85 -11.49 9.76
C ASP A 93 7.61 -11.03 8.31
N ALA A 94 6.34 -10.84 7.92
CA ALA A 94 6.00 -10.29 6.60
C ALA A 94 6.65 -8.91 6.39
N ALA A 95 6.55 -8.01 7.38
CA ALA A 95 7.16 -6.69 7.27
C ALA A 95 8.68 -6.79 7.06
N ARG A 96 9.38 -7.62 7.82
CA ARG A 96 10.84 -7.74 7.72
C ARG A 96 11.25 -8.34 6.38
N GLU A 97 10.62 -9.42 5.95
CA GLU A 97 10.97 -10.08 4.70
C GLU A 97 10.70 -9.15 3.51
N LEU A 98 9.48 -8.62 3.40
CA LEU A 98 9.07 -7.84 2.23
C LEU A 98 9.85 -6.54 2.09
N PHE A 99 9.99 -5.78 3.19
CA PHE A 99 10.72 -4.52 3.16
C PHE A 99 12.24 -4.72 3.04
N SER A 100 12.79 -5.90 3.37
CA SER A 100 14.21 -6.22 3.08
C SER A 100 14.50 -6.42 1.60
N LYS A 101 13.47 -6.80 0.82
CA LYS A 101 13.52 -7.07 -0.61
C LYS A 101 13.04 -5.91 -1.48
N GLN A 102 12.37 -4.92 -0.87
CA GLN A 102 11.91 -3.70 -1.54
C GLN A 102 13.07 -2.94 -2.20
N LEU A 103 12.99 -2.72 -3.50
CA LEU A 103 13.97 -1.98 -4.29
C LEU A 103 13.51 -0.56 -4.65
N ILE A 104 12.20 -0.29 -4.65
CA ILE A 104 11.65 1.02 -4.98
C ILE A 104 11.67 1.94 -3.74
N ASP A 105 12.18 3.16 -3.92
CA ASP A 105 12.30 4.16 -2.85
C ASP A 105 11.24 5.28 -2.92
N GLY A 106 10.54 5.44 -4.05
CA GLY A 106 9.51 6.45 -4.28
C GLY A 106 8.12 6.00 -3.83
N PHE A 107 7.09 6.19 -4.65
CA PHE A 107 5.69 5.91 -4.28
C PHE A 107 5.29 4.47 -4.66
N GLY A 108 5.95 3.88 -5.63
CA GLY A 108 5.68 2.53 -6.12
C GLY A 108 6.07 1.40 -5.17
N PHE A 109 6.78 1.71 -4.08
CA PHE A 109 7.09 0.75 -3.02
C PHE A 109 5.82 0.06 -2.48
N ASP A 110 4.69 0.77 -2.50
CA ASP A 110 3.46 0.29 -1.87
C ASP A 110 2.89 -0.91 -2.62
N PHE A 111 2.83 -0.85 -3.95
CA PHE A 111 2.44 -2.00 -4.77
C PHE A 111 3.60 -2.99 -4.99
N GLU A 112 4.86 -2.57 -4.86
CA GLU A 112 6.01 -3.50 -4.83
C GLU A 112 5.89 -4.48 -3.66
N VAL A 113 5.67 -3.96 -2.45
CA VAL A 113 5.57 -4.76 -1.23
C VAL A 113 4.35 -5.69 -1.27
N LEU A 114 3.22 -5.25 -1.86
CA LEU A 114 2.06 -6.11 -2.05
C LEU A 114 2.26 -7.18 -3.13
N MET A 115 2.97 -6.87 -4.22
CA MET A 115 3.37 -7.87 -5.21
C MET A 115 4.27 -8.92 -4.57
N LEU A 116 5.29 -8.49 -3.82
CA LEU A 116 6.17 -9.40 -3.08
C LEU A 116 5.36 -10.24 -2.08
N ALA A 117 4.41 -9.65 -1.36
CA ALA A 117 3.55 -10.40 -0.46
C ALA A 117 2.82 -11.56 -1.16
N GLN A 118 2.30 -11.33 -2.37
CA GLN A 118 1.67 -12.38 -3.17
C GLN A 118 2.67 -13.43 -3.66
N ASP A 119 3.83 -12.99 -4.17
CA ASP A 119 4.87 -13.88 -4.69
C ASP A 119 5.44 -14.79 -3.60
N TYR A 120 5.52 -14.31 -2.36
CA TYR A 120 5.98 -15.06 -1.18
C TYR A 120 4.84 -15.79 -0.44
N GLY A 121 3.59 -15.72 -0.93
CA GLY A 121 2.46 -16.48 -0.38
C GLY A 121 1.87 -15.93 0.92
N TYR A 122 2.13 -14.67 1.27
CA TYR A 122 1.52 -14.03 2.43
C TYR A 122 0.03 -13.75 2.22
N SER A 123 -0.76 -13.95 3.27
CA SER A 123 -2.20 -13.69 3.24
C SER A 123 -2.50 -12.20 3.40
N ILE A 124 -3.27 -11.64 2.46
CA ILE A 124 -3.63 -10.22 2.42
C ILE A 124 -5.15 -10.06 2.54
N LYS A 125 -5.60 -9.23 3.49
CA LYS A 125 -7.01 -8.87 3.65
C LYS A 125 -7.24 -7.37 3.42
N GLU A 126 -8.05 -7.05 2.42
CA GLU A 126 -8.59 -5.69 2.24
C GLU A 126 -9.74 -5.41 3.21
N VAL A 127 -9.76 -4.18 3.73
CA VAL A 127 -10.81 -3.64 4.60
C VAL A 127 -11.31 -2.32 4.02
N PRO A 128 -12.62 -2.19 3.72
CA PRO A 128 -13.17 -0.91 3.28
C PRO A 128 -13.08 0.10 4.43
N VAL A 129 -12.62 1.32 4.12
CA VAL A 129 -12.49 2.40 5.10
C VAL A 129 -13.10 3.69 4.60
N GLN A 130 -13.42 4.57 5.55
CA GLN A 130 -13.60 5.99 5.31
C GLN A 130 -12.22 6.63 5.17
N TRP A 131 -11.98 7.28 4.03
CA TRP A 131 -10.77 8.05 3.77
C TRP A 131 -11.13 9.45 3.38
N THR A 132 -10.37 10.42 3.90
CA THR A 132 -10.59 11.83 3.61
C THR A 132 -9.30 12.46 3.12
N ASP A 133 -9.35 13.06 1.94
CA ASP A 133 -8.30 13.91 1.41
C ASP A 133 -8.18 15.15 2.30
N ARG A 134 -7.03 15.32 2.95
CA ARG A 134 -6.77 16.46 3.83
C ARG A 134 -6.20 17.67 3.09
N GLY A 135 -6.07 17.63 1.76
CA GLY A 135 -5.74 18.77 0.91
C GLY A 135 -4.32 19.34 1.12
N LYS A 136 -3.48 18.70 1.94
CA LYS A 136 -2.08 19.12 2.16
C LYS A 136 -1.12 18.55 1.12
N SER A 137 -1.60 17.66 0.25
CA SER A 137 -0.77 16.90 -0.67
C SER A 137 -1.49 16.79 -2.02
N GLU A 138 -1.34 17.79 -2.89
CA GLU A 138 -1.58 17.56 -4.31
C GLU A 138 -0.44 16.67 -4.80
N ILE A 139 -0.71 15.37 -4.98
CA ILE A 139 0.19 14.52 -5.75
C ILE A 139 0.23 15.15 -7.14
N GLY A 140 1.35 15.78 -7.49
CA GLY A 140 1.51 16.45 -8.75
C GLY A 140 1.59 15.46 -9.91
N SER A 141 1.44 15.99 -11.13
CA SER A 141 1.57 15.20 -12.36
C SER A 141 2.93 14.51 -12.47
N ILE A 142 3.99 15.09 -11.87
CA ILE A 142 5.34 14.53 -11.86
C ILE A 142 5.37 13.24 -11.03
N GLU A 143 4.77 13.25 -9.84
CA GLU A 143 4.69 12.10 -8.95
C GLU A 143 3.87 10.96 -9.57
N TYR A 144 2.82 11.27 -10.34
CA TYR A 144 2.10 10.26 -11.12
C TYR A 144 2.99 9.60 -12.18
N LEU A 145 3.74 10.40 -12.96
CA LEU A 145 4.66 9.88 -13.98
C LEU A 145 5.80 9.06 -13.35
N GLN A 146 6.31 9.50 -12.20
CA GLN A 146 7.31 8.74 -11.43
C GLN A 146 6.72 7.39 -11.00
N THR A 147 5.51 7.37 -10.45
CA THR A 147 4.83 6.14 -10.03
C THR A 147 4.63 5.16 -11.19
N LEU A 148 4.27 5.66 -12.38
CA LEU A 148 4.16 4.83 -13.60
C LEU A 148 5.52 4.27 -14.04
N THR A 149 6.58 5.07 -13.94
CA THR A 149 7.95 4.62 -14.24
C THR A 149 8.39 3.54 -13.26
N GLU A 150 8.06 3.70 -11.97
CA GLU A 150 8.32 2.70 -10.93
C GLU A 150 7.53 1.42 -11.15
N LEU A 151 6.29 1.49 -11.63
CA LEU A 151 5.52 0.31 -12.04
C LEU A 151 6.26 -0.51 -13.11
N ILE A 152 6.77 0.14 -14.15
CA ILE A 152 7.57 -0.52 -15.19
C ILE A 152 8.85 -1.10 -14.60
N GLN A 153 9.53 -0.34 -13.74
CA GLN A 153 10.76 -0.78 -13.06
C GLN A 153 10.54 -2.06 -12.24
N ILE A 154 9.42 -2.16 -11.52
CA ILE A 154 9.07 -3.36 -10.75
C ILE A 154 8.89 -4.57 -11.66
N GLN A 155 8.19 -4.41 -12.79
CA GLN A 155 8.01 -5.49 -13.75
C GLN A 155 9.35 -5.97 -14.33
N ILE A 156 10.25 -5.02 -14.66
CA ILE A 156 11.60 -5.34 -15.13
C ILE A 156 12.39 -6.07 -14.03
N ASN A 157 12.32 -5.63 -12.78
CA ASN A 157 13.00 -6.26 -11.65
C ASN A 157 12.51 -7.69 -11.42
N LYS A 158 11.19 -7.92 -11.56
CA LYS A 158 10.56 -9.24 -11.47
C LYS A 158 11.05 -10.17 -12.58
N LEU A 159 11.02 -9.72 -13.83
CA LEU A 159 11.51 -10.49 -14.99
C LEU A 159 13.01 -10.80 -14.90
N ARG A 160 13.78 -9.97 -14.20
CA ARG A 160 15.23 -10.15 -13.97
C ARG A 160 15.56 -10.93 -12.70
N ASN A 161 14.58 -11.46 -11.96
CA ASN A 161 14.77 -12.20 -10.70
C ASN A 161 15.62 -11.44 -9.68
N LYS A 162 15.33 -10.15 -9.46
CA LYS A 162 16.09 -9.32 -8.50
C LYS A 162 15.60 -9.40 -7.05
N TYR A 163 14.50 -10.11 -6.77
CA TYR A 163 13.84 -10.19 -5.47
C TYR A 163 14.14 -11.51 -4.74
#